data_AF-C9J4G9-F1
#
_entry.id   AF-C9J4G9-F1
#
_cell.length_a   1.000
_cell.length_b   1.000
_cell.length_c   1.000
_cell.angle_alpha   90.00
_cell.angle_beta   90.00
_cell.angle_gamma   90.00
#
_symmetry.space_group_name_H-M   'P 1'
#
loop_
_entity.id
_entity.type
_entity.pdbx_description
1 polymer ?
#
loop_
_entity_poly.entity_id
_entity_poly.type
_entity_poly.pdbx_seq_one_letter_code
_entity_poly.pdbx_strand_id
1 'polypeptide(L)'
;MPGFLVRILPLLLVLLLLGPTRGLRVENEYGSYFACDFDYLRFLQKRFRHHLGDDVVLFTTDGAHKTFLKCGALQGLYTTVDFGTGSNITDAFLSQRKCEPKGPLINSEFYTGWLDHWGQPHSTIKTEAVASSLYDILARGASVNLYMFIGGTNFAYWNGANSPYAAQPTSYDYDAPLSEAGDLT
;
A
#
# COMPACT_ATOMS: atom_id res chain seq x y z
N MET A 1 -9.92 -9.13 17.58
CA MET A 1 -9.45 -7.80 17.14
C MET A 1 -9.39 -6.70 18.21
N PRO A 2 -10.36 -6.49 19.14
CA PRO A 2 -10.37 -5.27 19.97
C PRO A 2 -9.13 -5.12 20.88
N GLY A 3 -8.50 -6.21 21.33
CA GLY A 3 -7.29 -6.14 22.15
C GLY A 3 -6.01 -5.73 21.42
N PHE A 4 -5.93 -5.89 20.10
CA PHE A 4 -4.71 -5.59 19.33
C PHE A 4 -4.56 -4.09 19.08
N LEU A 5 -5.59 -3.45 18.50
CA LEU A 5 -5.58 -2.02 18.21
C LEU A 5 -5.42 -1.17 19.48
N VAL A 6 -5.99 -1.62 20.60
CA VAL A 6 -5.84 -0.96 21.91
C VAL A 6 -4.38 -0.93 22.38
N ARG A 7 -3.57 -1.92 21.99
CA ARG A 7 -2.15 -1.99 22.37
C ARG A 7 -1.24 -1.21 21.42
N ILE A 8 -1.51 -1.27 20.11
CA ILE A 8 -0.63 -0.67 19.10
C ILE A 8 -0.89 0.82 18.87
N LEU A 9 -2.16 1.25 18.76
CA LEU A 9 -2.45 2.63 18.38
C LEU A 9 -1.91 3.67 19.37
N PRO A 10 -1.91 3.46 20.71
CA PRO A 10 -1.29 4.40 21.63
C PRO A 10 0.23 4.51 21.46
N LEU A 11 0.92 3.41 21.12
CA LEU A 11 2.36 3.43 20.84
C LEU A 11 2.65 4.21 19.56
N LEU A 12 1.81 4.04 18.54
CA LEU A 12 1.91 4.80 17.29
C LEU A 12 1.61 6.28 17.49
N LEU A 13 0.68 6.67 18.36
CA LEU A 13 0.37 8.08 18.62
C LEU A 13 1.61 8.86 19.07
N VAL A 14 2.44 8.30 19.95
CA VAL A 14 3.68 8.94 20.40
C VAL A 14 4.64 9.19 19.24
N LEU A 15 4.75 8.22 18.32
CA LEU A 15 5.58 8.32 17.12
C LEU A 15 4.98 9.29 16.08
N LEU A 16 3.65 9.37 15.98
CA LEU A 16 2.94 10.28 15.06
C LEU A 16 3.01 11.75 15.52
N LEU A 17 2.98 12.00 16.83
CA LEU A 17 3.06 13.36 17.39
C LEU A 17 4.48 13.92 17.44
N LEU A 18 5.48 13.07 17.63
CA LEU A 18 6.90 13.47 17.75
C LEU A 18 7.74 13.19 16.49
N GLY A 19 7.20 12.42 15.55
CA GLY A 19 7.88 11.98 14.34
C GLY A 19 7.39 12.65 13.05
N PRO A 20 8.00 12.33 11.91
CA PRO A 20 7.69 12.94 10.61
C PRO A 20 6.38 12.43 9.97
N THR A 21 5.78 11.37 10.51
CA THR A 21 4.61 10.69 9.95
C THR A 21 3.33 11.48 10.21
N ARG A 22 2.64 11.91 9.14
CA ARG A 22 1.38 12.69 9.21
C ARG A 22 0.13 11.93 8.78
N GLY A 23 0.25 10.65 8.41
CA GLY A 23 -0.90 9.83 8.03
C GLY A 23 -0.72 8.34 8.27
N LEU A 24 -1.83 7.63 8.40
CA LEU A 24 -1.88 6.20 8.70
C LEU A 24 -2.92 5.49 7.81
N ARG A 25 -2.52 4.36 7.23
CA ARG A 25 -3.42 3.53 6.43
C ARG A 25 -4.41 2.79 7.34
N VAL A 26 -5.68 2.75 6.95
CA VAL A 26 -6.73 1.94 7.56
C VAL A 26 -7.03 0.78 6.60
N GLU A 27 -6.83 -0.45 7.08
CA GLU A 27 -6.92 -1.66 6.25
C GLU A 27 -5.92 -1.71 5.08
N ASN A 28 -5.97 -2.76 4.26
CA ASN A 28 -5.15 -2.92 3.08
C ASN A 28 -5.95 -3.52 1.93
N GLU A 29 -6.15 -2.77 0.84
CA GLU A 29 -6.85 -3.22 -0.37
C GLU A 29 -8.17 -3.94 -0.11
N TYR A 30 -8.98 -3.41 0.82
CA TYR A 30 -10.24 -4.06 1.20
C TYR A 30 -11.22 -4.20 0.03
N GLY A 31 -11.07 -3.36 -1.00
CA GLY A 31 -11.76 -3.46 -2.28
C GLY A 31 -11.52 -4.75 -3.06
N SER A 32 -10.38 -5.41 -2.82
CA SER A 32 -10.03 -6.71 -3.40
C SER A 32 -10.61 -7.88 -2.61
N TYR A 33 -11.20 -7.63 -1.44
CA TYR A 33 -11.81 -8.64 -0.60
C TYR A 33 -13.33 -8.78 -0.86
N PHE A 34 -13.82 -10.02 -0.87
CA PHE A 34 -15.19 -10.32 -1.31
C PHE A 34 -16.30 -9.81 -0.38
N ALA A 35 -16.00 -9.55 0.90
CA ALA A 35 -17.04 -9.28 1.90
C ALA A 35 -17.71 -7.92 1.71
N CYS A 36 -16.97 -6.89 1.29
CA CYS A 36 -17.49 -5.52 1.09
C CYS A 36 -18.31 -4.99 2.30
N ASP A 37 -17.85 -5.27 3.52
CA ASP A 37 -18.49 -4.84 4.77
C ASP A 37 -18.03 -3.43 5.17
N PHE A 38 -18.89 -2.43 4.97
CA PHE A 38 -18.59 -1.06 5.36
C PHE A 38 -18.76 -0.77 6.86
N ASP A 39 -19.50 -1.60 7.61
CA ASP A 39 -19.56 -1.48 9.07
C ASP A 39 -18.23 -1.86 9.70
N TYR A 40 -17.53 -2.83 9.11
CA TYR A 40 -16.15 -3.15 9.46
C TYR A 40 -15.20 -1.96 9.28
N LEU A 41 -15.20 -1.31 8.10
CA LEU A 41 -14.34 -0.14 7.86
C LEU A 41 -14.70 1.04 8.77
N ARG A 42 -16.00 1.30 9.00
CA ARG A 42 -16.46 2.34 9.96
C ARG A 42 -16.02 2.02 11.39
N PHE A 43 -16.05 0.75 11.78
CA PHE A 43 -15.55 0.32 13.09
C PHE A 43 -14.06 0.65 13.23
N LEU A 44 -13.24 0.31 12.22
CA LEU A 44 -11.81 0.63 12.24
C LEU A 44 -11.55 2.13 12.29
N GLN A 45 -12.20 2.91 11.43
CA GLN A 45 -12.11 4.37 11.43
C GLN A 45 -12.41 4.93 12.84
N LYS A 46 -13.49 4.46 13.49
CA LYS A 46 -13.85 4.89 14.84
C LYS A 46 -12.79 4.52 15.87
N ARG A 47 -12.21 3.31 15.79
CA ARG A 47 -11.14 2.88 16.71
C ARG A 47 -9.87 3.70 16.51
N PHE A 48 -9.50 4.01 15.26
CA PHE A 48 -8.35 4.84 14.95
C PHE A 48 -8.56 6.25 15.48
N ARG A 49 -9.69 6.90 15.18
CA ARG A 49 -10.03 8.23 15.71
C ARG A 49 -10.05 8.28 17.23
N HIS A 50 -10.60 7.26 17.88
CA HIS A 50 -10.63 7.18 19.34
C HIS A 50 -9.24 7.20 19.99
N HIS A 51 -8.25 6.56 19.35
CA HIS A 51 -6.89 6.45 19.91
C HIS A 51 -5.91 7.50 19.37
N LEU A 52 -6.13 7.99 18.14
CA LEU A 52 -5.19 8.87 17.43
C LEU A 52 -5.65 10.34 17.38
N GLY A 53 -6.92 10.61 17.71
CA GLY A 53 -7.53 11.93 17.53
C GLY A 53 -7.96 12.21 16.08
N ASP A 54 -8.42 13.44 15.88
CA ASP A 54 -9.04 13.87 14.62
C ASP A 54 -8.06 14.51 13.62
N ASP A 55 -6.86 14.89 14.08
CA ASP A 55 -5.87 15.60 13.26
C ASP A 55 -5.05 14.67 12.35
N VAL A 56 -4.93 13.38 12.70
CA VAL A 56 -4.17 12.42 11.89
C VAL A 56 -4.89 12.16 10.58
N VAL A 57 -4.16 12.21 9.46
CA VAL A 57 -4.72 11.85 8.15
C VAL A 57 -4.87 10.33 8.07
N LEU A 58 -6.11 9.86 8.06
CA LEU A 58 -6.39 8.44 7.83
C LEU A 58 -6.71 8.24 6.35
N PHE A 59 -6.13 7.20 5.75
CA PHE A 59 -6.30 6.92 4.32
C PHE A 59 -6.49 5.42 4.04
N THR A 60 -7.06 5.08 2.89
CA THR A 60 -7.14 3.70 2.37
C THR A 60 -6.30 3.57 1.11
N THR A 61 -5.90 2.35 0.77
CA THR A 61 -5.17 2.01 -0.46
C THR A 61 -5.88 0.85 -1.13
N ASP A 62 -6.17 0.99 -2.42
CA ASP A 62 -6.78 -0.03 -3.26
C ASP A 62 -6.25 0.11 -4.70
N GLY A 63 -6.21 -0.99 -5.45
CA GLY A 63 -5.84 -0.96 -6.87
C GLY A 63 -6.59 0.12 -7.67
N ALA A 64 -5.88 0.77 -8.60
CA ALA A 64 -6.31 1.96 -9.35
C ALA A 64 -7.42 1.72 -10.39
N HIS A 65 -8.54 1.12 -9.98
CA HIS A 65 -9.70 0.86 -10.82
C HIS A 65 -11.00 0.93 -9.99
N LYS A 66 -12.09 1.35 -10.64
CA LYS A 66 -13.40 1.56 -10.00
C LYS A 66 -13.96 0.33 -9.28
N THR A 67 -13.57 -0.88 -9.70
CA THR A 67 -14.07 -2.13 -9.11
C THR A 67 -13.49 -2.38 -7.72
N PHE A 68 -12.22 -2.06 -7.50
CA PHE A 68 -11.57 -2.17 -6.19
C PHE A 68 -12.05 -1.04 -5.28
N LEU A 69 -12.00 0.20 -5.79
CA LEU A 69 -12.43 1.39 -5.05
C LEU A 69 -13.89 1.34 -4.57
N LYS A 70 -14.76 0.57 -5.25
CA LYS A 70 -16.16 0.41 -4.88
C LYS A 70 -16.34 -0.06 -3.43
N CYS A 71 -15.50 -0.98 -2.96
CA CYS A 71 -15.62 -1.58 -1.63
C CYS A 71 -14.52 -1.13 -0.66
N GLY A 72 -13.42 -0.56 -1.16
CA GLY A 72 -12.31 -0.10 -0.32
C GLY A 72 -12.39 1.37 0.13
N ALA A 73 -13.07 2.23 -0.63
CA ALA A 73 -13.21 3.64 -0.27
C ALA A 73 -14.29 3.86 0.81
N LEU A 74 -14.02 4.75 1.78
CA LEU A 74 -14.96 5.11 2.84
C LEU A 74 -14.91 6.61 3.14
N GLN A 75 -16.09 7.23 3.27
CA GLN A 75 -16.20 8.64 3.66
C GLN A 75 -15.45 8.95 4.97
N GLY A 76 -14.60 9.97 4.94
CA GLY A 76 -13.79 10.40 6.09
C GLY A 76 -12.46 9.66 6.24
N LEU A 77 -12.14 8.74 5.32
CA LEU A 77 -10.80 8.22 5.05
C LEU A 77 -10.38 8.70 3.67
N TYR A 78 -9.17 9.25 3.52
CA TYR A 78 -8.69 9.73 2.22
C TYR A 78 -8.40 8.55 1.29
N THR A 79 -8.96 8.54 0.09
CA THR A 79 -8.75 7.42 -0.84
C THR A 79 -7.46 7.59 -1.64
N THR A 80 -6.55 6.61 -1.51
CA THR A 80 -5.33 6.51 -2.33
C THR A 80 -5.40 5.28 -3.23
N VAL A 81 -4.54 5.23 -4.24
CA VAL A 81 -4.47 4.09 -5.15
C VAL A 81 -3.08 3.48 -5.17
N ASP A 82 -2.97 2.23 -5.60
CA ASP A 82 -1.70 1.58 -5.96
C ASP A 82 -1.70 1.15 -7.43
N PHE A 83 -0.51 1.13 -8.03
CA PHE A 83 -0.26 0.68 -9.40
C PHE A 83 1.24 0.62 -9.72
N GLY A 84 1.63 -0.26 -10.63
CA GLY A 84 3.03 -0.45 -11.07
C GLY A 84 3.35 0.16 -12.43
N THR A 85 4.52 -0.19 -12.96
CA THR A 85 5.06 0.28 -14.24
C THR A 85 4.22 -0.09 -15.46
N GLY A 86 3.42 -1.16 -15.38
CA GLY A 86 2.54 -1.62 -16.46
C GLY A 86 1.21 -0.85 -16.57
N SER A 87 0.92 0.09 -15.67
CA SER A 87 -0.36 0.81 -15.63
C SER A 87 -0.30 2.16 -16.37
N ASN A 88 -1.43 2.58 -16.95
CA ASN A 88 -1.57 3.94 -17.45
C ASN A 88 -1.75 4.92 -16.28
N ILE A 89 -0.70 5.70 -16.00
CA ILE A 89 -0.62 6.64 -14.87
C ILE A 89 -1.77 7.66 -14.88
N THR A 90 -2.19 8.12 -16.07
CA THR A 90 -3.31 9.06 -16.18
C THR A 90 -4.61 8.40 -15.74
N ASP A 91 -4.90 7.21 -16.23
CA ASP A 91 -6.14 6.48 -15.89
C ASP A 91 -6.17 6.09 -14.41
N ALA A 92 -5.02 5.68 -13.87
CA ALA A 92 -4.86 5.34 -12.47
C ALA A 92 -5.21 6.53 -11.57
N PHE A 93 -4.64 7.71 -11.81
CA PHE A 93 -4.97 8.91 -11.04
C PHE A 93 -6.37 9.47 -11.33
N LEU A 94 -6.93 9.27 -12.53
CA LEU A 94 -8.33 9.57 -12.78
C LEU A 94 -9.27 8.69 -11.95
N SER A 95 -8.89 7.43 -11.68
CA SER A 95 -9.65 6.56 -10.78
C SER A 95 -9.64 7.11 -9.34
N GLN A 96 -8.48 7.54 -8.83
CA GLN A 96 -8.37 8.20 -7.54
C GLN A 96 -9.24 9.47 -7.48
N ARG A 97 -9.17 10.31 -8.52
CA ARG A 97 -9.93 11.58 -8.60
C ARG A 97 -11.45 11.41 -8.60
N LYS A 98 -11.97 10.23 -8.96
CA LYS A 98 -13.40 9.93 -8.83
C LYS A 98 -13.82 9.77 -7.36
N CYS A 99 -12.93 9.29 -6.51
CA CYS A 99 -13.16 9.18 -5.06
C CYS A 99 -12.76 10.47 -4.34
N GLU A 100 -11.65 11.09 -4.73
CA GLU A 100 -11.09 12.30 -4.14
C GLU A 100 -10.92 13.41 -5.19
N PRO A 101 -11.98 14.17 -5.50
CA PRO A 101 -11.93 15.23 -6.52
C PRO A 101 -10.92 16.35 -6.20
N LYS A 102 -10.50 16.46 -4.94
CA LYS A 102 -9.52 17.44 -4.43
C LYS A 102 -8.49 16.73 -3.53
N GLY A 103 -7.39 17.42 -3.24
CA GLY A 103 -6.29 16.89 -2.44
C GLY A 103 -5.16 16.29 -3.28
N PRO A 104 -4.12 15.71 -2.65
CA PRO A 104 -2.94 15.20 -3.35
C PRO A 104 -3.25 13.98 -4.24
N LEU A 105 -2.49 13.82 -5.31
CA LEU A 105 -2.39 12.51 -5.97
C LEU A 105 -1.45 11.64 -5.14
N ILE A 106 -1.84 10.40 -4.87
CA ILE A 106 -1.04 9.48 -4.06
C ILE A 106 -1.04 8.10 -4.70
N ASN A 107 0.14 7.64 -5.11
CA ASN A 107 0.39 6.23 -5.36
C ASN A 107 1.04 5.63 -4.10
N SER A 108 0.23 4.90 -3.33
CA SER A 108 0.64 4.36 -2.03
C SER A 108 1.52 3.12 -2.15
N GLU A 109 1.53 2.45 -3.31
CA GLU A 109 2.41 1.32 -3.62
C GLU A 109 2.77 1.34 -5.12
N PHE A 110 3.90 1.96 -5.42
CA PHE A 110 4.49 1.93 -6.75
C PHE A 110 5.47 0.75 -6.84
N TYR A 111 5.08 -0.28 -7.58
CA TYR A 111 5.79 -1.55 -7.63
C TYR A 111 7.14 -1.44 -8.37
N THR A 112 8.25 -1.59 -7.64
CA THR A 112 9.62 -1.54 -8.16
C THR A 112 10.05 -2.86 -8.78
N GLY A 113 9.54 -3.97 -8.25
CA GLY A 113 9.63 -5.32 -8.79
C GLY A 113 8.36 -6.10 -8.46
N TRP A 114 8.44 -7.40 -8.19
CA TRP A 114 7.26 -8.21 -7.86
C TRP A 114 7.59 -9.40 -6.95
N LEU A 115 6.53 -10.00 -6.38
CA LEU A 115 6.65 -11.19 -5.53
C LEU A 115 6.91 -12.46 -6.34
N ASP A 116 7.62 -13.40 -5.73
CA ASP A 116 7.92 -14.71 -6.30
C ASP A 116 7.03 -15.83 -5.73
N HIS A 117 7.01 -16.96 -6.43
CA HIS A 117 6.44 -18.22 -5.96
C HIS A 117 7.43 -19.37 -6.16
N TRP A 118 7.41 -20.34 -5.25
CA TRP A 118 8.20 -21.57 -5.41
C TRP A 118 7.89 -22.28 -6.74
N GLY A 119 8.94 -22.59 -7.50
CA GLY A 119 8.84 -23.27 -8.78
C GLY A 119 8.47 -22.37 -9.96
N GLN A 120 8.32 -21.05 -9.75
CA GLN A 120 8.19 -20.06 -10.82
C GLN A 120 9.52 -19.36 -11.08
N PRO A 121 9.72 -18.77 -12.28
CA PRO A 121 10.86 -17.89 -12.54
C PRO A 121 10.86 -16.70 -11.58
N HIS A 122 12.05 -16.25 -11.20
CA HIS A 122 12.23 -15.03 -10.41
C HIS A 122 11.67 -13.81 -11.17
N SER A 123 10.89 -13.01 -10.47
CA SER A 123 10.23 -11.82 -10.99
C SER A 123 11.21 -10.67 -11.06
N THR A 124 11.28 -10.00 -12.22
CA THR A 124 12.13 -8.82 -12.41
C THR A 124 11.38 -7.74 -13.17
N ILE A 125 11.68 -6.48 -12.88
CA ILE A 125 11.17 -5.31 -13.58
C ILE A 125 12.36 -4.44 -13.98
N LYS A 126 12.38 -4.03 -15.25
CA LYS A 126 13.50 -3.24 -15.78
C LYS A 126 13.64 -1.90 -15.06
N THR A 127 14.86 -1.55 -14.68
CA THR A 127 15.22 -0.26 -14.06
C THR A 127 14.67 0.92 -14.85
N GLU A 128 14.76 0.90 -16.19
CA GLU A 128 14.25 2.00 -17.03
C GLU A 128 12.73 2.17 -16.93
N ALA A 129 11.99 1.08 -16.74
CA ALA A 129 10.54 1.13 -16.58
C ALA A 129 10.17 1.79 -15.24
N VAL A 130 10.86 1.39 -14.16
CA VAL A 130 10.67 1.99 -12.83
C VAL A 130 11.02 3.46 -12.84
N ALA A 131 12.20 3.81 -13.35
CA ALA A 131 12.68 5.19 -13.40
C ALA A 131 11.77 6.10 -14.25
N SER A 132 11.32 5.62 -15.41
CA SER A 132 10.41 6.36 -16.29
C SER A 132 9.06 6.61 -15.63
N SER A 133 8.41 5.57 -15.09
CA SER A 133 7.13 5.73 -14.39
C SER A 133 7.24 6.60 -13.14
N LEU A 134 8.33 6.47 -12.37
CA LEU A 134 8.58 7.31 -11.19
C LEU A 134 8.71 8.78 -11.57
N TYR A 135 9.47 9.09 -12.63
CA TYR A 135 9.60 10.44 -13.15
C TYR A 135 8.23 11.02 -13.52
N ASP A 136 7.40 10.26 -14.24
CA ASP A 136 6.06 10.70 -14.65
C ASP A 136 5.10 10.92 -13.47
N ILE A 137 5.18 10.08 -12.43
CA ILE A 137 4.39 10.24 -11.21
C ILE A 137 4.81 11.52 -10.49
N LEU A 138 6.11 11.75 -10.31
CA LEU A 138 6.65 12.93 -9.62
C LEU A 138 6.40 14.22 -10.42
N ALA A 139 6.50 14.18 -11.75
CA ALA A 139 6.22 15.32 -12.63
C ALA A 139 4.77 15.82 -12.53
N ARG A 140 3.84 14.96 -12.08
CA ARG A 140 2.44 15.32 -11.80
C ARG A 140 2.23 15.92 -10.40
N GLY A 141 3.31 16.07 -9.62
CA GLY A 141 3.25 16.51 -8.23
C GLY A 141 2.60 15.51 -7.28
N ALA A 142 2.55 14.23 -7.68
CA ALA A 142 1.98 13.17 -6.84
C ALA A 142 2.97 12.76 -5.74
N SER A 143 2.44 12.41 -4.57
CA SER A 143 3.20 11.66 -3.57
C SER A 143 3.26 10.19 -3.99
N VAL A 144 4.38 9.54 -3.76
CA VAL A 144 4.60 8.15 -4.18
C VAL A 144 5.41 7.41 -3.13
N ASN A 145 5.05 6.16 -2.89
CA ASN A 145 5.80 5.22 -2.05
C ASN A 145 6.28 4.05 -2.92
N LEU A 146 7.58 3.77 -2.91
CA LEU A 146 8.19 2.68 -3.68
C LEU A 146 8.03 1.36 -2.93
N TYR A 147 7.33 0.40 -3.52
CA TYR A 147 7.07 -0.92 -2.94
C TYR A 147 7.75 -2.01 -3.79
N MET A 148 8.79 -2.70 -3.35
CA MET A 148 9.60 -2.46 -2.16
C MET A 148 10.81 -1.57 -2.50
N PHE A 149 11.25 -0.74 -1.57
CA PHE A 149 12.57 -0.10 -1.69
C PHE A 149 13.70 -1.06 -1.30
N ILE A 150 13.48 -1.85 -0.24
CA ILE A 150 14.20 -3.07 0.12
C ILE A 150 13.15 -4.07 0.57
N GLY A 151 13.18 -5.30 0.05
CA GLY A 151 12.22 -6.32 0.47
C GLY A 151 12.73 -7.16 1.65
N GLY A 152 13.95 -7.70 1.56
CA GLY A 152 14.61 -8.45 2.64
C GLY A 152 14.24 -9.94 2.65
N THR A 153 13.95 -10.51 3.83
CA THR A 153 13.82 -11.96 4.01
C THR A 153 12.60 -12.35 4.85
N ASN A 154 11.83 -13.32 4.36
CA ASN A 154 10.80 -14.01 5.12
C ASN A 154 11.43 -15.10 6.00
N PHE A 155 11.99 -14.73 7.15
CA PHE A 155 12.61 -15.70 8.07
C PHE A 155 11.60 -16.73 8.62
N ALA A 156 12.11 -17.88 9.06
CA ALA A 156 11.32 -18.94 9.69
C ALA A 156 10.08 -19.34 8.86
N TYR A 157 8.88 -19.02 9.35
CA TYR A 157 7.60 -19.38 8.73
C TYR A 157 6.74 -18.14 8.42
N TRP A 158 7.38 -16.99 8.17
CA TRP A 158 6.69 -15.73 7.91
C TRP A 158 6.21 -15.56 6.47
N ASN A 159 6.58 -16.44 5.54
CA ASN A 159 6.13 -16.36 4.16
C ASN A 159 4.61 -16.62 4.04
N GLY A 160 3.99 -15.98 3.05
CA GLY A 160 2.59 -16.22 2.72
C GLY A 160 2.38 -17.28 1.63
N ALA A 161 1.17 -17.25 1.06
CA ALA A 161 0.83 -17.92 -0.19
C ALA A 161 -0.31 -17.17 -0.90
N ASN A 162 -0.43 -17.34 -2.22
CA ASN A 162 -1.60 -16.94 -2.99
C ASN A 162 -2.52 -18.13 -3.29
N SER A 163 -3.74 -17.85 -3.75
CA SER A 163 -4.72 -18.84 -4.20
C SER A 163 -4.89 -18.77 -5.74
N PRO A 164 -4.92 -19.90 -6.48
CA PRO A 164 -4.73 -21.29 -6.01
C PRO A 164 -3.35 -21.48 -5.35
N TYR A 165 -3.26 -22.42 -4.40
CA TYR A 165 -2.15 -22.48 -3.43
C TYR A 165 -0.77 -22.43 -4.10
N ALA A 166 -0.07 -21.32 -3.89
CA ALA A 166 1.29 -21.10 -4.33
C ALA A 166 2.01 -20.29 -3.24
N ALA A 167 2.95 -20.94 -2.54
CA ALA A 167 3.72 -20.30 -1.47
C ALA A 167 4.82 -19.40 -2.03
N GLN A 168 5.02 -18.23 -1.43
CA GLN A 168 6.17 -17.38 -1.73
C GLN A 168 7.45 -17.93 -1.10
N PRO A 169 8.64 -17.68 -1.70
CA PRO A 169 9.91 -18.16 -1.16
C PRO A 169 10.35 -17.43 0.11
N THR A 170 11.43 -17.95 0.71
CA THR A 170 12.10 -17.34 1.87
C THR A 170 12.69 -15.97 1.51
N SER A 171 13.30 -15.85 0.33
CA SER A 171 13.78 -14.56 -0.15
C SER A 171 12.59 -13.64 -0.43
N TYR A 172 12.71 -12.39 0.01
CA TYR A 172 11.83 -11.31 -0.40
C TYR A 172 12.66 -10.21 -1.08
N ASP A 173 13.67 -10.61 -1.88
CA ASP A 173 14.52 -9.68 -2.65
C ASP A 173 13.69 -8.70 -3.50
N TYR A 174 12.63 -9.22 -4.11
CA TYR A 174 11.62 -8.46 -4.85
C TYR A 174 12.12 -7.83 -6.16
N ASP A 175 13.40 -7.98 -6.54
CA ASP A 175 14.06 -7.13 -7.54
C ASP A 175 13.95 -5.64 -7.14
N ALA A 176 14.06 -5.38 -5.83
CA ALA A 176 13.99 -4.04 -5.26
C ALA A 176 15.29 -3.25 -5.54
N PRO A 177 15.26 -1.90 -5.47
CA PRO A 177 16.44 -1.06 -5.66
C PRO A 177 17.61 -1.33 -4.69
N LEU A 178 17.32 -1.92 -3.54
CA LEU A 178 18.32 -2.54 -2.67
C LEU A 178 18.05 -4.04 -2.63
N SER A 179 19.10 -4.84 -2.84
CA SER A 179 19.00 -6.30 -2.79
C SER A 179 18.52 -6.80 -1.43
N GLU A 180 18.16 -8.09 -1.34
CA GLU A 180 17.83 -8.75 -0.06
C GLU A 180 18.87 -8.49 1.06
N ALA A 181 20.15 -8.40 0.70
CA ALA A 181 21.26 -8.16 1.64
C ALA A 181 21.55 -6.66 1.89
N GLY A 182 20.84 -5.76 1.21
CA GLY A 182 21.04 -4.30 1.29
C GLY A 182 22.12 -3.76 0.36
N ASP A 183 22.48 -4.49 -0.69
CA ASP A 183 23.46 -4.04 -1.67
C ASP A 183 22.88 -2.94 -2.57
N LEU A 184 23.75 -2.06 -3.08
CA LEU A 184 23.40 -1.07 -4.09
C LEU A 184 23.45 -1.72 -5.49
N THR A 185 22.38 -1.57 -6.27
CA THR A 185 22.24 -2.16 -7.62
C THR A 185 22.24 -1.12 -8.72
#